data_AF-A0A537SPI6-F1
#
_entry.id   AF-A0A537SPI6-F1
#
_cell.length_a   1.000
_cell.length_b   1.000
_cell.length_c   1.000
_cell.angle_alpha   90.00
_cell.angle_beta   90.00
_cell.angle_gamma   90.00
#
_symmetry.space_group_name_H-M   'P 1'
#
loop_
_entity.id
_entity.type
_entity.pdbx_description
1 polymer ?
#
loop_
_entity_poly.entity_id
_entity_poly.type
_entity_poly.pdbx_seq_one_letter_code
_entity_poly.pdbx_strand_id
1 'polypeptide(L)'
;MKVGIFDHLDRNERPLHAFYEERLRLVEAYDRGGFYAYHTAEHHATPLGLAASPSVFLAAVAQRTQRLRFGPLVYTLPLHHPLRLVEEICMLDQLSRGRFELGVGRGISPIETAYYGINPDHRQKMYLEALQILRQALTQRTLTFHGEFYRYADVPMELEPLQKPHPPFWAGAGTPDGAEAAGRNGFNLVANALTSEIRAMTDRYPGRQRPDLRDSRDDRPLPRGVQGHAHSHAGPGSLRDHGRDRRRGADHRTPRLPALAPPLPSSLSHARHQPGRWGPAAAV
;
A
#
# COMPACT_ATOMS: atom_id res chain seq x y z
N MET A 1 3.41 -19.52 -15.67
CA MET A 1 2.62 -18.89 -14.59
C MET A 1 3.57 -18.01 -13.77
N LYS A 2 3.11 -16.85 -13.28
CA LYS A 2 3.89 -15.97 -12.37
C LYS A 2 3.29 -16.11 -10.96
N VAL A 3 4.14 -16.23 -9.94
CA VAL A 3 3.72 -16.35 -8.53
C VAL A 3 4.26 -15.16 -7.75
N GLY A 4 3.42 -14.46 -7.01
CA GLY A 4 3.80 -13.33 -6.17
C GLY A 4 3.47 -13.56 -4.70
N ILE A 5 4.04 -12.72 -3.84
CA ILE A 5 3.81 -12.71 -2.40
C ILE A 5 3.05 -11.44 -2.04
N PHE A 6 2.05 -11.57 -1.16
CA PHE A 6 1.44 -10.46 -0.44
C PHE A 6 1.70 -10.67 1.04
N ASP A 7 2.25 -9.67 1.71
CA ASP A 7 2.71 -9.73 3.08
C ASP A 7 2.14 -8.55 3.86
N HIS A 8 1.47 -8.83 4.96
CA HIS A 8 0.93 -7.78 5.83
C HIS A 8 2.00 -7.21 6.77
N LEU A 9 3.13 -7.91 6.95
CA LEU A 9 4.09 -7.64 8.03
C LEU A 9 3.41 -7.57 9.40
N ASP A 10 2.53 -8.52 9.69
CA ASP A 10 1.82 -8.60 10.97
C ASP A 10 2.79 -8.67 12.16
N ARG A 11 2.44 -8.01 13.26
CA ARG A 11 3.20 -8.04 14.51
C ARG A 11 3.29 -9.47 15.03
N ASN A 12 4.49 -9.86 15.44
CA ASN A 12 4.73 -11.06 16.23
C ASN A 12 5.48 -10.72 17.54
N GLU A 13 5.90 -11.75 18.26
CA GLU A 13 6.59 -11.62 19.55
C GLU A 13 8.06 -11.16 19.44
N ARG A 14 8.62 -11.08 18.22
CA ARG A 14 10.02 -10.67 18.03
C ARG A 14 10.23 -9.19 18.37
N PRO A 15 11.42 -8.80 18.87
CA PRO A 15 11.84 -7.41 18.91
C PRO A 15 11.80 -6.77 17.51
N LEU A 16 11.44 -5.49 17.42
CA LEU A 16 11.22 -4.80 16.12
C LEU A 16 12.42 -4.88 15.17
N HIS A 17 13.65 -4.71 15.67
CA HIS A 17 14.85 -4.79 14.83
C HIS A 17 15.01 -6.18 14.19
N ALA A 18 14.82 -7.25 14.99
CA ALA A 18 14.92 -8.62 14.53
C ALA A 18 13.79 -8.96 13.56
N PHE A 19 12.58 -8.47 13.84
CA PHE A 19 11.43 -8.61 12.95
C PHE A 19 11.72 -8.09 11.54
N TYR A 20 12.25 -6.86 11.41
CA TYR A 20 12.54 -6.28 10.10
C TYR A 20 13.68 -7.00 9.38
N GLU A 21 14.76 -7.34 10.09
CA GLU A 21 15.89 -8.08 9.52
C GLU A 21 15.46 -9.48 9.03
N GLU A 22 14.69 -10.22 9.82
CA GLU A 22 14.14 -11.52 9.43
C GLU A 22 13.23 -11.38 8.20
N ARG A 23 12.43 -10.32 8.13
CA ARG A 23 11.56 -10.07 6.99
C ARG A 23 12.32 -9.74 5.72
N LEU A 24 13.37 -8.91 5.80
CA LEU A 24 14.24 -8.61 4.66
C LEU A 24 14.96 -9.86 4.14
N ARG A 25 15.45 -10.74 5.04
CA ARG A 25 16.03 -12.03 4.64
C ARG A 25 15.04 -12.94 3.92
N LEU A 26 13.78 -12.94 4.34
CA LEU A 26 12.71 -13.68 3.68
C LEU A 26 12.44 -13.11 2.27
N VAL A 27 12.43 -11.78 2.13
CA VAL A 27 12.28 -11.10 0.84
C VAL A 27 13.42 -11.44 -0.12
N GLU A 28 14.67 -11.51 0.36
CA GLU A 28 15.79 -12.00 -0.44
C GLU A 28 15.64 -13.47 -0.87
N ALA A 29 15.07 -14.31 0.00
CA ALA A 29 14.78 -15.69 -0.35
C ALA A 29 13.73 -15.77 -1.46
N TYR A 30 12.72 -14.88 -1.47
CA TYR A 30 11.77 -14.77 -2.58
C TYR A 30 12.44 -14.33 -3.88
N ASP A 31 13.36 -13.37 -3.83
CA ASP A 31 14.14 -12.94 -5.00
C ASP A 31 15.00 -14.09 -5.57
N ARG A 32 15.69 -14.84 -4.71
CA ARG A 32 16.45 -16.05 -5.10
C ARG A 32 15.55 -17.16 -5.62
N GLY A 33 14.36 -17.31 -5.05
CA GLY A 33 13.37 -18.32 -5.42
C GLY A 33 12.62 -18.01 -6.73
N GLY A 34 12.84 -16.86 -7.35
CA GLY A 34 12.22 -16.50 -8.63
C GLY A 34 10.76 -16.08 -8.53
N PHE A 35 10.32 -15.61 -7.36
CA PHE A 35 9.00 -15.01 -7.22
C PHE A 35 8.90 -13.74 -8.07
N TYR A 36 7.73 -13.51 -8.66
CA TYR A 36 7.50 -12.39 -9.58
C TYR A 36 7.49 -11.05 -8.87
N ALA A 37 6.71 -10.95 -7.79
CA ALA A 37 6.55 -9.70 -7.05
C ALA A 37 6.33 -9.95 -5.56
N TYR A 38 6.77 -9.01 -4.73
CA TYR A 38 6.46 -8.91 -3.30
C TYR A 38 5.68 -7.63 -3.02
N HIS A 39 4.48 -7.76 -2.49
CA HIS A 39 3.63 -6.64 -2.13
C HIS A 39 3.44 -6.55 -0.62
N THR A 40 3.46 -5.33 -0.08
CA THR A 40 3.23 -5.07 1.35
C THR A 40 1.94 -4.29 1.59
N ALA A 41 1.18 -4.65 2.62
CA ALA A 41 0.07 -3.83 3.11
C ALA A 41 0.58 -2.54 3.79
N GLU A 42 -0.29 -1.53 3.89
CA GLU A 42 -0.08 -0.33 4.70
C GLU A 42 -1.10 -0.34 5.86
N HIS A 43 -0.60 -0.35 7.10
CA HIS A 43 -1.40 -0.31 8.33
C HIS A 43 -0.75 0.64 9.34
N HIS A 44 -1.57 1.28 10.17
CA HIS A 44 -1.11 2.35 11.07
C HIS A 44 -1.57 2.12 12.50
N ALA A 45 -0.63 2.08 13.44
CA ALA A 45 -0.93 1.92 14.87
C ALA A 45 -1.80 0.69 15.22
N THR A 46 -1.73 -0.36 14.40
CA THR A 46 -2.39 -1.66 14.64
C THR A 46 -1.38 -2.81 14.50
N PRO A 47 -1.63 -3.98 15.10
CA PRO A 47 -0.76 -5.14 14.91
C PRO A 47 -0.88 -5.77 13.51
N LEU A 48 -1.77 -5.28 12.63
CA LEU A 48 -2.01 -5.80 11.29
C LEU A 48 -0.89 -5.49 10.29
N GLY A 49 0.05 -4.62 10.64
CA GLY A 49 1.20 -4.36 9.79
C GLY A 49 2.19 -3.42 10.44
N LEU A 50 3.47 -3.76 10.31
CA LEU A 50 4.57 -2.97 10.85
C LEU A 50 5.29 -2.12 9.79
N ALA A 51 4.92 -2.21 8.52
CA ALA A 51 5.40 -1.33 7.46
C ALA A 51 4.49 -0.11 7.26
N ALA A 52 4.24 0.66 8.33
CA ALA A 52 3.32 1.81 8.30
C ALA A 52 3.72 2.91 7.30
N SER A 53 5.02 3.04 7.00
CA SER A 53 5.50 3.77 5.83
C SER A 53 6.07 2.76 4.83
N PRO A 54 5.29 2.36 3.82
CA PRO A 54 5.74 1.36 2.85
C PRO A 54 6.99 1.84 2.09
N SER A 55 7.10 3.14 1.77
CA SER A 55 8.26 3.71 1.09
C SER A 55 9.58 3.41 1.81
N VAL A 56 9.60 3.53 3.14
CA VAL A 56 10.79 3.30 3.97
C VAL A 56 11.19 1.83 3.93
N PHE A 57 10.25 0.91 4.17
CA PHE A 57 10.55 -0.52 4.14
C PHE A 57 10.95 -0.99 2.74
N LEU A 58 10.25 -0.52 1.70
CA LEU A 58 10.50 -0.90 0.32
C LEU A 58 11.81 -0.31 -0.23
N ALA A 59 12.30 0.82 0.28
CA ALA A 59 13.63 1.31 -0.04
C ALA A 59 14.71 0.30 0.39
N ALA A 60 14.56 -0.32 1.57
CA ALA A 60 15.46 -1.40 1.99
C ALA A 60 15.31 -2.64 1.08
N VAL A 61 14.07 -3.05 0.77
CA VAL A 61 13.81 -4.16 -0.17
C VAL A 61 14.48 -3.92 -1.54
N ALA A 62 14.41 -2.69 -2.05
CA ALA A 62 15.02 -2.29 -3.32
C ALA A 62 16.51 -2.62 -3.34
N GLN A 63 17.21 -2.35 -2.25
CA GLN A 63 18.66 -2.56 -2.14
C GLN A 63 19.05 -4.00 -1.80
N ARG A 64 18.14 -4.78 -1.17
CA ARG A 64 18.39 -6.17 -0.80
C ARG A 64 18.07 -7.17 -1.92
N THR A 65 17.40 -6.74 -2.97
CA THR A 65 16.95 -7.61 -4.07
C THR A 65 17.44 -7.13 -5.43
N GLN A 66 17.56 -8.05 -6.39
CA GLN A 66 18.09 -7.77 -7.73
C GLN A 66 17.02 -7.89 -8.83
N ARG A 67 16.08 -8.85 -8.72
CA ARG A 67 15.08 -9.13 -9.77
C ARG A 67 13.65 -8.96 -9.31
N LEU A 68 13.39 -9.26 -8.04
CA LEU A 68 12.06 -9.22 -7.44
C LEU A 68 11.40 -7.86 -7.67
N ARG A 69 10.20 -7.87 -8.26
CA ARG A 69 9.37 -6.66 -8.35
C ARG A 69 8.73 -6.41 -7.00
N PHE A 70 8.46 -5.16 -6.63
CA PHE A 70 7.88 -4.89 -5.32
C PHE A 70 7.09 -3.61 -5.29
N GLY A 71 6.17 -3.54 -4.33
CA GLY A 71 5.29 -2.39 -4.22
C GLY A 71 4.43 -2.42 -2.96
N PRO A 72 3.88 -1.28 -2.56
CA PRO A 72 2.76 -1.30 -1.65
C PRO A 72 1.54 -1.91 -2.35
N LEU A 73 0.66 -2.51 -1.58
CA LEU A 73 -0.65 -2.96 -2.00
C LEU A 73 -1.60 -2.79 -0.81
N VAL A 74 -1.87 -1.54 -0.42
CA VAL A 74 -1.73 -0.30 -1.23
C VAL A 74 -1.18 0.86 -0.42
N TYR A 75 -0.64 1.89 -1.11
CA TYR A 75 -0.54 3.22 -0.51
C TYR A 75 -1.95 3.71 -0.20
N THR A 76 -2.20 4.11 1.05
CA THR A 76 -3.48 4.69 1.45
C THR A 76 -3.47 6.17 1.12
N LEU A 77 -3.79 6.53 -0.14
CA LEU A 77 -3.55 7.88 -0.67
C LEU A 77 -4.06 9.04 0.20
N PRO A 78 -5.24 8.96 0.86
CA PRO A 78 -5.68 10.03 1.75
C PRO A 78 -4.79 10.31 2.96
N LEU A 79 -3.87 9.41 3.31
CA LEU A 79 -2.90 9.56 4.41
C LEU A 79 -1.57 10.18 3.96
N HIS A 80 -1.37 10.40 2.66
CA HIS A 80 -0.12 10.90 2.10
C HIS A 80 -0.30 12.31 1.54
N HIS A 81 0.75 13.12 1.63
CA HIS A 81 0.83 14.35 0.83
C HIS A 81 1.20 13.97 -0.62
N PRO A 82 0.33 14.20 -1.63
CA PRO A 82 0.47 13.55 -2.93
C PRO A 82 1.73 13.98 -3.69
N LEU A 83 2.16 15.25 -3.59
CA LEU A 83 3.40 15.69 -4.22
C LEU A 83 4.64 14.96 -3.66
N ARG A 84 4.70 14.79 -2.34
CA ARG A 84 5.80 14.07 -1.67
C ARG A 84 5.77 12.59 -2.03
N LEU A 85 4.58 11.99 -2.09
CA LEU A 85 4.44 10.59 -2.46
C LEU A 85 4.91 10.35 -3.91
N VAL A 86 4.65 11.27 -4.84
CA VAL A 86 5.17 11.18 -6.21
C VAL A 86 6.70 11.16 -6.23
N GLU A 87 7.35 12.05 -5.47
CA GLU A 87 8.81 12.07 -5.34
C GLU A 87 9.35 10.73 -4.79
N GLU A 88 8.73 10.21 -3.73
CA GLU A 88 9.09 8.91 -3.15
C GLU A 88 8.91 7.75 -4.14
N ILE A 89 7.84 7.75 -4.94
CA ILE A 89 7.59 6.78 -6.00
C ILE A 89 8.69 6.84 -7.06
N CYS A 90 9.04 8.03 -7.54
CA CYS A 90 10.11 8.23 -8.51
C CYS A 90 11.45 7.73 -7.97
N MET A 91 11.78 8.06 -6.70
CA MET A 91 12.99 7.57 -6.04
C MET A 91 13.03 6.05 -5.97
N LEU A 92 11.96 5.40 -5.50
CA LEU A 92 11.90 3.94 -5.39
C LEU A 92 12.03 3.26 -6.76
N ASP A 93 11.37 3.80 -7.78
CA ASP A 93 11.44 3.26 -9.14
C ASP A 93 12.86 3.35 -9.70
N GLN A 94 13.53 4.49 -9.53
CA GLN A 94 14.92 4.70 -9.93
C GLN A 94 15.90 3.80 -9.14
N LEU A 95 15.81 3.79 -7.81
CA LEU A 95 16.66 2.99 -6.92
C LEU A 95 16.52 1.48 -7.18
N SER A 96 15.33 1.05 -7.63
CA SER A 96 15.04 -0.33 -7.95
C SER A 96 15.40 -0.72 -9.39
N ARG A 97 15.77 0.23 -10.24
CA ARG A 97 15.95 0.06 -11.69
C ARG A 97 14.68 -0.46 -12.38
N GLY A 98 13.52 0.13 -12.05
CA GLY A 98 12.27 -0.18 -12.73
C GLY A 98 11.65 -1.51 -12.31
N ARG A 99 11.74 -1.82 -11.01
CA ARG A 99 11.08 -2.98 -10.39
C ARG A 99 9.89 -2.58 -9.53
N PHE A 100 9.55 -1.30 -9.46
CA PHE A 100 8.49 -0.81 -8.60
C PHE A 100 7.08 -1.09 -9.18
N GLU A 101 6.18 -1.48 -8.29
CA GLU A 101 4.76 -1.73 -8.56
C GLU A 101 3.94 -0.76 -7.68
N LEU A 102 3.03 0.00 -8.26
CA LEU A 102 2.36 1.10 -7.57
C LEU A 102 0.94 0.73 -7.16
N GLY A 103 0.79 0.06 -6.01
CA GLY A 103 -0.54 -0.16 -5.42
C GLY A 103 -1.09 1.08 -4.76
N VAL A 104 -2.33 1.45 -5.11
CA VAL A 104 -3.01 2.63 -4.56
C VAL A 104 -4.42 2.28 -4.12
N GLY A 105 -4.87 2.90 -3.03
CA GLY A 105 -6.24 2.75 -2.57
C GLY A 105 -6.66 3.79 -1.55
N ARG A 106 -7.92 3.71 -1.20
CA ARG A 106 -8.58 4.67 -0.30
C ARG A 106 -8.27 4.43 1.18
N GLY A 107 -7.90 3.20 1.55
CA GLY A 107 -7.85 2.74 2.93
C GLY A 107 -9.24 2.30 3.44
N ILE A 108 -9.27 1.15 4.10
CA ILE A 108 -10.50 0.52 4.57
C ILE A 108 -10.80 0.79 6.04
N SER A 109 -9.76 1.01 6.87
CA SER A 109 -9.91 1.13 8.32
C SER A 109 -10.29 2.56 8.73
N PRO A 110 -11.50 2.79 9.27
CA PRO A 110 -11.87 4.11 9.78
C PRO A 110 -11.02 4.54 10.98
N ILE A 111 -10.65 3.58 11.84
CA ILE A 111 -9.85 3.82 13.05
C ILE A 111 -8.47 4.35 12.66
N GLU A 112 -7.79 3.69 11.71
CA GLU A 112 -6.46 4.12 11.27
C GLU A 112 -6.51 5.52 10.65
N THR A 113 -7.49 5.79 9.78
CA THR A 113 -7.63 7.12 9.17
C THR A 113 -7.98 8.21 10.17
N ALA A 114 -8.68 7.89 11.26
CA ALA A 114 -9.04 8.84 12.31
C ALA A 114 -7.80 9.30 13.10
N TYR A 115 -6.78 8.46 13.27
CA TYR A 115 -5.51 8.87 13.89
C TYR A 115 -4.78 9.97 13.11
N TYR A 116 -5.05 10.07 11.80
CA TYR A 116 -4.51 11.10 10.92
C TYR A 116 -5.46 12.29 10.71
N GLY A 117 -6.57 12.33 11.46
CA GLY A 117 -7.55 13.42 11.39
C GLY A 117 -8.36 13.46 10.09
N ILE A 118 -8.39 12.37 9.31
CA ILE A 118 -9.14 12.33 8.05
C ILE A 118 -10.64 12.18 8.32
N ASN A 119 -11.42 13.13 7.80
CA ASN A 119 -12.88 13.01 7.77
C ASN A 119 -13.28 11.83 6.87
N PRO A 120 -14.03 10.82 7.38
CA PRO A 120 -14.53 9.71 6.58
C PRO A 120 -15.28 10.12 5.31
N ASP A 121 -16.04 11.23 5.36
CA ASP A 121 -16.85 11.72 4.25
C ASP A 121 -15.99 12.27 3.10
N HIS A 122 -14.78 12.74 3.42
CA HIS A 122 -13.86 13.32 2.45
C HIS A 122 -12.94 12.26 1.82
N ARG A 123 -12.76 11.11 2.48
CA ARG A 123 -11.75 10.10 2.14
C ARG A 123 -11.83 9.64 0.67
N GLN A 124 -13.04 9.41 0.16
CA GLN A 124 -13.23 8.99 -1.24
C GLN A 124 -12.80 10.09 -2.21
N LYS A 125 -13.18 11.34 -1.96
CA LYS A 125 -12.83 12.46 -2.83
C LYS A 125 -11.33 12.75 -2.79
N MET A 126 -10.73 12.73 -1.59
CA MET A 126 -9.28 12.87 -1.40
C MET A 126 -8.50 11.79 -2.17
N TYR A 127 -8.96 10.54 -2.13
CA TYR A 127 -8.38 9.44 -2.91
C TYR A 127 -8.42 9.74 -4.42
N LEU A 128 -9.57 10.20 -4.93
CA LEU A 128 -9.72 10.49 -6.35
C LEU A 128 -8.83 11.66 -6.81
N GLU A 129 -8.77 12.75 -6.05
CA GLU A 129 -7.88 13.88 -6.36
C GLU A 129 -6.41 13.47 -6.29
N ALA A 130 -6.00 12.77 -5.23
CA ALA A 130 -4.63 12.28 -5.10
C ALA A 130 -4.25 11.35 -6.25
N LEU A 131 -5.15 10.47 -6.68
CA LEU A 131 -4.91 9.59 -7.83
C LEU A 131 -4.73 10.38 -9.13
N GLN A 132 -5.54 11.42 -9.36
CA GLN A 132 -5.39 12.30 -10.52
C GLN A 132 -4.05 13.04 -10.49
N ILE A 133 -3.65 13.56 -9.32
CA ILE A 133 -2.36 14.21 -9.11
C ILE A 133 -1.22 13.24 -9.43
N LEU A 134 -1.22 12.04 -8.86
CA LEU A 134 -0.19 11.04 -9.12
C LEU A 134 -0.07 10.73 -10.62
N ARG A 135 -1.20 10.53 -11.32
CA ARG A 135 -1.18 10.25 -12.77
C ARG A 135 -0.61 11.40 -13.59
N GLN A 136 -0.94 12.65 -13.25
CA GLN A 136 -0.41 13.83 -13.94
C GLN A 136 1.08 14.02 -13.63
N ALA A 137 1.43 14.06 -12.35
CA ALA A 137 2.78 14.34 -11.88
C ALA A 137 3.80 13.28 -12.32
N LEU A 138 3.40 12.00 -12.44
CA LEU A 138 4.29 10.94 -12.93
C LEU A 138 4.52 10.97 -14.46
N THR A 139 3.73 11.74 -15.22
CA THR A 139 3.76 11.74 -16.69
C THR A 139 4.07 13.10 -17.32
N GLN A 140 4.09 14.17 -16.51
CA GLN A 140 4.27 15.54 -16.96
C GLN A 140 5.49 16.19 -16.28
N ARG A 141 6.08 17.19 -16.94
CA ARG A 141 7.22 17.95 -16.39
C ARG A 141 6.81 19.07 -15.42
N THR A 142 5.53 19.40 -15.40
CA THR A 142 4.96 20.45 -14.55
C THR A 142 3.59 20.00 -14.08
N LEU A 143 3.32 20.14 -12.79
CA LEU A 143 2.04 19.82 -12.17
C LEU A 143 1.26 21.09 -11.86
N THR A 144 0.09 21.22 -12.49
CA THR A 144 -0.94 22.20 -12.14
C THR A 144 -2.24 21.46 -11.87
N PHE A 145 -2.81 21.65 -10.68
CA PHE A 145 -4.00 20.94 -10.23
C PHE A 145 -4.87 21.82 -9.34
N HIS A 146 -6.18 21.81 -9.58
CA HIS A 146 -7.15 22.61 -8.84
C HIS A 146 -8.28 21.73 -8.32
N GLY A 147 -8.13 21.22 -7.09
CA GLY A 147 -9.13 20.42 -6.40
C GLY A 147 -9.77 21.12 -5.19
N GLU A 148 -10.66 20.38 -4.55
CA GLU A 148 -11.28 20.69 -3.25
C GLU A 148 -10.24 20.53 -2.12
N PHE A 149 -9.39 19.50 -2.19
CA PHE A 149 -8.42 19.17 -1.14
C PHE A 149 -6.99 19.59 -1.46
N TYR A 150 -6.62 19.53 -2.74
CA TYR A 150 -5.25 19.82 -3.17
C TYR A 150 -5.22 20.90 -4.25
N ARG A 151 -4.24 21.80 -4.15
CA ARG A 151 -4.01 22.85 -5.14
C ARG A 151 -2.53 23.01 -5.41
N TYR A 152 -2.15 22.90 -6.68
CA TYR A 152 -0.80 23.07 -7.19
C TYR A 152 -0.84 24.01 -8.39
N ALA A 153 0.14 24.90 -8.48
CA ALA A 153 0.30 25.82 -9.59
C ALA A 153 1.74 25.76 -10.08
N ASP A 154 1.92 25.30 -11.31
CA ASP A 154 3.18 25.26 -12.04
C ASP A 154 4.34 24.63 -11.26
N VAL A 155 4.05 23.55 -10.52
CA VAL A 155 5.07 22.84 -9.72
C VAL A 155 6.01 22.09 -10.66
N PRO A 156 7.33 22.32 -10.63
CA PRO A 156 8.27 21.59 -11.47
C PRO A 156 8.39 20.13 -10.99
N MET A 157 8.31 19.20 -11.93
CA MET A 157 8.48 17.77 -11.66
C MET A 157 9.92 17.35 -12.03
N GLU A 158 10.83 17.53 -11.07
CA GLU A 158 12.27 17.24 -11.27
C GLU A 158 12.60 15.75 -11.16
N LEU A 159 11.80 15.00 -10.38
CA LEU A 159 11.94 13.55 -10.26
C LEU A 159 10.95 12.86 -11.19
N GLU A 160 11.48 12.07 -12.12
CA GLU A 160 10.69 11.24 -13.03
C GLU A 160 10.88 9.75 -12.71
N PRO A 161 9.83 8.92 -12.90
CA PRO A 161 10.01 7.47 -12.84
C PRO A 161 10.87 6.98 -14.02
N LEU A 162 11.62 5.92 -13.78
CA LEU A 162 12.36 5.21 -14.82
C LEU A 162 11.40 4.46 -15.75
N GLN A 163 10.39 3.79 -15.16
CA GLN A 163 9.34 3.10 -15.90
C GLN A 163 8.41 4.11 -16.58
N LYS A 164 8.19 3.94 -17.89
CA LYS A 164 7.30 4.80 -18.68
C LYS A 164 6.00 4.07 -19.08
N PRO A 165 4.84 4.77 -19.10
CA PRO A 165 4.65 6.17 -18.71
C PRO A 165 4.78 6.40 -17.19
N HIS A 166 4.58 5.36 -16.38
CA HIS A 166 4.74 5.36 -14.93
C HIS A 166 4.88 3.89 -14.46
N PRO A 167 5.23 3.62 -13.18
CA PRO A 167 5.15 2.27 -12.62
C PRO A 167 3.73 1.68 -12.73
N PRO A 168 3.53 0.37 -12.99
CA PRO A 168 2.20 -0.22 -13.13
C PRO A 168 1.36 0.00 -11.88
N PHE A 169 0.17 0.57 -12.07
CA PHE A 169 -0.78 0.73 -10.99
C PHE A 169 -1.42 -0.60 -10.62
N TRP A 170 -1.66 -0.79 -9.32
CA TRP A 170 -2.46 -1.87 -8.77
C TRP A 170 -3.61 -1.29 -7.94
N ALA A 171 -4.78 -1.90 -8.05
CA ALA A 171 -5.92 -1.60 -7.19
C ALA A 171 -6.39 -2.86 -6.46
N GLY A 172 -6.66 -2.69 -5.17
CA GLY A 172 -7.44 -3.64 -4.40
C GLY A 172 -8.93 -3.45 -4.66
N ALA A 173 -9.61 -4.52 -5.07
CA ALA A 173 -11.06 -4.56 -5.14
C ALA A 173 -11.62 -5.64 -4.22
N GLY A 174 -12.77 -5.36 -3.62
CA GLY A 174 -13.58 -6.35 -2.90
C GLY A 174 -14.93 -6.61 -3.59
N THR A 175 -15.20 -5.96 -4.73
CA THR A 175 -16.48 -6.06 -5.43
C THR A 175 -16.27 -6.15 -6.95
N PRO A 176 -17.22 -6.73 -7.70
CA PRO A 176 -17.14 -6.77 -9.16
C PRO A 176 -17.10 -5.39 -9.82
N ASP A 177 -17.84 -4.40 -9.28
CA ASP A 177 -17.78 -3.01 -9.78
C ASP A 177 -16.40 -2.38 -9.55
N GLY A 178 -15.76 -2.68 -8.42
CA GLY A 178 -14.40 -2.23 -8.15
C GLY A 178 -13.38 -2.85 -9.11
N ALA A 179 -13.55 -4.12 -9.45
CA ALA A 179 -12.73 -4.80 -10.45
C ALA A 179 -12.91 -4.20 -11.85
N GLU A 180 -14.15 -3.93 -12.26
CA GLU A 180 -14.42 -3.25 -13.52
C GLU A 180 -13.79 -1.85 -13.56
N ALA A 181 -13.93 -1.07 -12.49
CA ALA A 181 -13.33 0.26 -12.37
C ALA A 181 -11.80 0.19 -12.47
N ALA A 182 -11.14 -0.79 -11.83
CA ALA A 182 -9.70 -0.99 -11.94
C ALA A 182 -9.28 -1.27 -13.39
N GLY A 183 -9.97 -2.17 -14.08
CA GLY A 183 -9.67 -2.48 -15.48
C GLY A 183 -9.88 -1.30 -16.42
N ARG A 184 -10.98 -0.55 -16.27
CA ARG A 184 -11.24 0.69 -17.04
C ARG A 184 -10.16 1.75 -16.84
N ASN A 185 -9.52 1.79 -15.66
CA ASN A 185 -8.41 2.69 -15.36
C ASN A 185 -7.05 2.16 -15.83
N GLY A 186 -6.98 0.95 -16.38
CA GLY A 186 -5.75 0.30 -16.83
C GLY A 186 -4.89 -0.26 -15.70
N PHE A 187 -5.46 -0.47 -14.51
CA PHE A 187 -4.76 -0.94 -13.33
C PHE A 187 -4.74 -2.46 -13.29
N ASN A 188 -3.65 -3.04 -12.78
CA ASN A 188 -3.65 -4.43 -12.36
C ASN A 188 -4.61 -4.59 -11.16
N LEU A 189 -5.18 -5.79 -11.01
CA LEU A 189 -6.17 -6.08 -9.98
C LEU A 189 -5.58 -7.02 -8.93
N VAL A 190 -5.78 -6.69 -7.65
CA VAL A 190 -5.76 -7.66 -6.55
C VAL A 190 -7.16 -7.75 -5.95
N ALA A 191 -7.57 -8.97 -5.60
CA ALA A 191 -8.86 -9.22 -5.00
C ALA A 191 -8.67 -10.03 -3.72
N ASN A 192 -9.28 -9.55 -2.64
CA ASN A 192 -9.37 -10.27 -1.36
C ASN A 192 -10.84 -10.59 -1.11
N ALA A 193 -11.28 -11.73 -1.66
CA ALA A 193 -12.67 -12.16 -1.64
C ALA A 193 -12.75 -13.70 -1.66
N LEU A 194 -13.94 -14.25 -1.36
CA LEU A 194 -14.15 -15.69 -1.46
C LEU A 194 -13.99 -16.14 -2.92
N THR A 195 -13.53 -17.38 -3.14
CA THR A 195 -13.31 -17.92 -4.50
C THR A 195 -14.53 -17.78 -5.41
N SER A 196 -15.74 -17.92 -4.86
CA SER A 196 -17.01 -17.72 -5.56
C SER A 196 -17.20 -16.30 -6.09
N GLU A 197 -16.71 -15.30 -5.35
CA GLU A 197 -16.82 -13.87 -5.68
C GLU A 197 -15.69 -13.44 -6.63
N ILE A 198 -14.50 -14.06 -6.51
CA ILE A 198 -13.36 -13.80 -7.39
C ILE A 198 -13.73 -14.00 -8.86
N ARG A 199 -14.52 -15.04 -9.18
CA ARG A 199 -14.98 -15.27 -10.56
C ARG A 199 -15.76 -14.07 -11.10
N ALA A 200 -16.77 -13.62 -10.36
CA ALA A 200 -17.60 -12.48 -10.76
C ALA A 200 -16.77 -11.20 -10.95
N MET A 201 -15.72 -11.01 -10.12
CA MET A 201 -14.79 -9.91 -10.28
C MET A 201 -13.92 -10.03 -11.52
N THR A 202 -13.34 -11.21 -11.78
CA THR A 202 -12.52 -11.44 -12.97
C THR A 202 -13.32 -11.37 -14.27
N ASP A 203 -14.59 -11.79 -14.26
CA ASP A 203 -15.46 -11.72 -15.43
C ASP A 203 -15.79 -10.27 -15.82
N ARG A 204 -15.86 -9.36 -14.85
CA ARG A 204 -16.11 -7.93 -15.06
C ARG A 204 -14.85 -7.09 -15.21
N TYR A 205 -13.66 -7.64 -14.98
CA TYR A 205 -12.40 -6.94 -15.20
C TYR A 205 -12.13 -6.89 -16.71
N PRO A 206 -12.30 -5.73 -17.39
CA PRO A 206 -11.99 -5.65 -18.80
C PRO A 206 -10.48 -5.90 -18.94
N GLY A 207 -10.13 -6.99 -19.62
CA GLY A 207 -8.74 -7.39 -19.77
C GLY A 207 -7.93 -6.21 -20.29
N ARG A 208 -6.81 -5.91 -19.61
CA ARG A 208 -5.83 -4.95 -20.11
C ARG A 208 -5.45 -5.39 -21.53
N GLN A 209 -5.78 -4.60 -22.56
CA GLN A 209 -5.12 -4.76 -23.85
C GLN A 209 -3.63 -4.67 -23.56
N ARG A 210 -2.93 -5.79 -23.69
CA ARG A 210 -1.51 -5.85 -23.36
C ARG A 210 -0.81 -4.82 -24.23
N PRO A 211 -0.10 -3.82 -23.67
CA PRO A 211 0.97 -3.20 -24.42
C PRO A 211 1.92 -4.35 -24.78
N ASP A 212 2.28 -4.45 -26.06
CA ASP A 212 3.22 -5.44 -26.57
C ASP A 212 4.58 -5.21 -25.87
N LEU A 213 4.74 -5.73 -24.66
CA LEU A 213 6.01 -5.86 -23.98
C LEU A 213 6.73 -7.01 -24.68
N ARG A 214 7.16 -6.75 -25.92
CA ARG A 214 8.27 -7.45 -26.51
C ARG A 214 9.45 -7.14 -25.61
N ASP A 215 9.71 -8.08 -24.72
CA ASP A 215 11.02 -8.27 -24.16
C ASP A 215 11.99 -8.34 -25.34
N SER A 216 12.80 -7.30 -25.51
CA SER A 216 13.92 -7.37 -26.42
C SER A 216 14.88 -8.40 -25.83
N ARG A 217 14.75 -9.65 -26.32
CA ARG A 217 15.58 -10.86 -26.12
C ARG A 217 14.95 -11.93 -25.21
N ASP A 218 14.05 -12.76 -25.75
CA ASP A 218 14.08 -14.24 -25.69
C ASP A 218 12.83 -14.80 -26.41
N ASP A 219 12.99 -15.27 -27.66
CA ASP A 219 11.91 -15.83 -28.50
C ASP A 219 11.59 -17.28 -28.11
N ARG A 220 10.84 -17.47 -27.01
CA ARG A 220 10.17 -18.77 -26.75
C ARG A 220 8.73 -18.60 -26.30
N PRO A 221 7.76 -19.28 -26.97
CA PRO A 221 6.35 -19.14 -26.65
C PRO A 221 6.00 -19.89 -25.35
N LEU A 222 5.33 -19.22 -24.41
CA LEU A 222 4.80 -19.84 -23.19
C LEU A 222 3.26 -19.97 -23.24
N PRO A 223 2.69 -21.07 -22.70
CA PRO A 223 1.29 -21.41 -22.86
C PRO A 223 0.35 -20.62 -21.92
N ARG A 224 -0.88 -20.46 -22.39
CA ARG A 224 -2.01 -19.76 -21.74
C ARG A 224 -2.58 -20.58 -20.58
N GLY A 225 -2.90 -19.91 -19.46
CA GLY A 225 -3.70 -20.49 -18.38
C GLY A 225 -4.15 -19.44 -17.36
N VAL A 226 -5.46 -19.37 -17.11
CA VAL A 226 -6.15 -18.56 -16.10
C VAL A 226 -6.54 -19.48 -14.95
N GLN A 227 -6.27 -19.12 -13.68
CA GLN A 227 -7.09 -19.66 -12.57
C GLN A 227 -6.97 -18.92 -11.23
N GLY A 228 -8.10 -18.94 -10.49
CA GLY A 228 -8.29 -18.33 -9.17
C GLY A 228 -7.85 -19.19 -7.99
N HIS A 229 -7.91 -18.59 -6.80
CA HIS A 229 -7.42 -19.16 -5.55
C HIS A 229 -8.55 -19.68 -4.65
N ALA A 230 -8.31 -20.83 -4.04
CA ALA A 230 -8.98 -21.31 -2.84
C ALA A 230 -7.95 -21.41 -1.71
N HIS A 231 -8.28 -20.86 -0.54
CA HIS A 231 -7.46 -20.97 0.66
C HIS A 231 -7.81 -22.25 1.42
N SER A 232 -6.81 -23.06 1.76
CA SER A 232 -6.93 -24.11 2.77
C SER A 232 -6.28 -23.63 4.06
N HIS A 233 -7.09 -23.51 5.12
CA HIS A 233 -6.59 -23.44 6.49
C HIS A 233 -6.21 -24.86 6.93
N ALA A 234 -4.92 -25.09 7.17
CA ALA A 234 -4.45 -26.26 7.89
C ALA A 234 -4.45 -25.94 9.40
N GLY A 235 -5.43 -26.48 10.12
CA GLY A 235 -5.38 -26.56 11.58
C GLY A 235 -4.44 -27.70 12.01
N PRO A 236 -3.77 -27.60 13.18
CA PRO A 236 -2.93 -28.67 13.67
C PRO A 236 -3.78 -29.85 14.16
N GLY A 237 -3.45 -31.04 13.67
CA GLY A 237 -4.07 -32.31 13.99
C GLY A 237 -3.81 -32.79 15.42
N SER A 238 -4.73 -33.63 15.85
CA SER A 238 -4.91 -34.23 17.17
C SER A 238 -3.84 -35.25 17.54
N LEU A 239 -3.54 -35.36 18.84
CA LEU A 239 -3.05 -36.58 19.47
C LEU A 239 -3.58 -36.69 20.91
N ARG A 240 -4.54 -37.63 21.05
CA ARG A 240 -4.83 -38.57 22.15
C ARG A 240 -5.34 -38.09 23.52
N ASP A 241 -6.57 -38.57 23.72
CA ASP A 241 -7.35 -38.85 24.92
C ASP A 241 -6.61 -39.64 26.01
N HIS A 242 -6.67 -39.14 27.25
CA HIS A 242 -6.81 -39.94 28.48
C HIS A 242 -7.21 -39.07 29.67
N GLY A 243 -8.27 -39.49 30.38
CA GLY A 243 -8.39 -39.29 31.83
C GLY A 243 -9.44 -38.28 32.30
N ARG A 244 -10.61 -38.80 32.68
CA ARG A 244 -11.59 -38.15 33.56
C ARG A 244 -10.94 -37.74 34.89
N ASP A 245 -11.15 -36.51 35.38
CA ASP A 245 -11.86 -36.28 36.66
C ASP A 245 -12.15 -34.78 36.96
N ARG A 246 -13.34 -34.56 37.54
CA ARG A 246 -13.83 -33.51 38.47
C ARG A 246 -13.53 -32.00 38.29
N ARG A 247 -14.65 -31.29 38.06
CA ARG A 247 -15.21 -30.13 38.82
C ARG A 247 -14.22 -29.14 39.47
N ARG A 248 -14.29 -27.87 39.04
CA ARG A 248 -14.52 -26.66 39.86
C ARG A 248 -14.62 -25.43 38.95
N GLY A 249 -15.65 -24.60 39.18
CA GLY A 249 -15.87 -23.35 38.46
C GLY A 249 -15.03 -22.20 39.02
N ALA A 250 -14.78 -21.19 38.17
CA ALA A 250 -14.41 -19.85 38.60
C ALA A 250 -14.69 -18.83 37.47
N ASP A 251 -15.59 -17.89 37.80
CA ASP A 251 -15.78 -16.51 37.34
C ASP A 251 -15.07 -15.99 36.09
N HIS A 252 -15.89 -15.53 35.14
CA HIS A 252 -15.54 -14.54 34.13
C HIS A 252 -15.49 -13.13 34.75
N ARG A 253 -14.31 -12.49 34.73
CA ARG A 253 -14.18 -11.04 34.85
C ARG A 253 -13.54 -10.46 33.59
N THR A 254 -14.32 -9.70 32.85
CA THR A 254 -13.90 -8.86 31.72
C THR A 254 -13.08 -7.67 32.25
N PRO A 255 -11.89 -7.35 31.70
CA PRO A 255 -11.18 -6.13 32.08
C PRO A 255 -11.80 -4.89 31.41
N ARG A 256 -12.07 -3.86 32.21
CA ARG A 256 -12.49 -2.52 31.74
C ARG A 256 -11.27 -1.75 31.21
N LEU A 257 -11.41 -1.13 30.02
CA LEU A 257 -10.45 -0.17 29.47
C LEU A 257 -10.47 1.15 30.28
N PRO A 258 -9.33 1.84 30.47
CA PRO A 258 -9.29 3.14 31.12
C PRO A 258 -9.86 4.25 30.22
N ALA A 259 -10.54 5.22 30.82
CA ALA A 259 -11.14 6.36 30.13
C ALA A 259 -10.07 7.30 29.53
N LEU A 260 -10.33 7.78 28.30
CA LEU A 260 -9.53 8.79 27.62
C LEU A 260 -9.61 10.14 28.37
N ALA A 261 -8.45 10.81 28.50
CA ALA A 261 -8.35 12.14 29.10
C ALA A 261 -9.07 13.19 28.23
N PRO A 262 -9.68 14.24 28.82
CA PRO A 262 -10.35 15.29 28.08
C PRO A 262 -9.36 16.21 27.35
N PRO A 263 -9.77 16.85 26.23
CA PRO A 263 -8.90 17.75 25.48
C PRO A 263 -8.64 19.06 26.25
N LEU A 264 -7.44 19.61 26.07
CA LEU A 264 -7.03 20.90 26.63
C LEU A 264 -7.77 22.09 25.97
N PRO A 265 -8.03 23.18 26.71
CA PRO A 265 -8.79 24.32 26.21
C PRO A 265 -8.01 25.16 25.20
N SER A 266 -8.71 25.58 24.14
CA SER A 266 -8.25 26.50 23.11
C SER A 266 -8.19 27.93 23.63
N SER A 267 -6.98 28.48 23.76
CA SER A 267 -6.80 29.92 23.89
C SER A 267 -5.48 30.37 23.28
N LEU A 268 -5.52 30.82 22.02
CA LEU A 268 -4.57 31.82 21.52
C LEU A 268 -5.33 32.81 20.63
N SER A 269 -5.63 33.93 21.28
CA SER A 269 -6.14 35.18 20.72
C SER A 269 -5.10 35.81 19.78
N HIS A 270 -5.63 36.44 18.73
CA HIS A 270 -5.04 37.45 17.86
C HIS A 270 -3.71 38.09 18.29
N ALA A 271 -2.69 37.98 17.43
CA ALA A 271 -1.60 38.94 17.34
C ALA A 271 -1.55 39.50 15.90
N ARG A 272 -1.59 40.83 15.83
CA ARG A 272 -1.71 41.65 14.61
C ARG A 272 -0.41 41.65 13.79
N HIS A 273 -0.56 41.68 12.48
CA HIS A 273 0.48 41.95 11.49
C HIS A 273 1.13 43.33 11.69
N GLN A 274 2.46 43.38 11.67
CA GLN A 274 3.23 44.51 11.12
C GLN A 274 4.27 43.97 10.13
N PRO A 275 4.51 44.65 8.98
CA PRO A 275 5.47 44.20 7.98
C PRO A 275 6.85 44.82 8.23
N GLY A 276 7.91 44.02 8.16
CA GLY A 276 9.26 44.54 8.33
C GLY A 276 10.38 43.57 7.95
N ARG A 277 10.97 43.83 6.78
CA ARG A 277 12.35 43.54 6.33
C ARG A 277 12.78 42.08 6.16
N TRP A 278 12.92 41.72 4.90
CA TRP A 278 13.72 40.61 4.39
C TRP A 278 15.22 40.85 4.63
N GLY A 279 15.90 39.81 5.12
CA GLY A 279 17.36 39.65 5.12
C GLY A 279 17.67 38.15 4.98
N PRO A 280 18.73 37.77 4.25
CA PRO A 280 18.91 36.40 3.78
C PRO A 280 19.54 35.54 4.87
N ALA A 281 18.96 34.38 5.14
CA ALA A 281 19.63 33.32 5.89
C ALA A 281 19.34 32.00 5.19
N ALA A 282 20.34 31.55 4.45
CA ALA A 282 20.47 30.18 4.00
C ALA A 282 20.55 29.25 5.21
N ALA A 283 19.75 28.19 5.22
CA ALA A 283 20.07 26.92 5.85
C ALA A 283 19.08 25.87 5.31
N VAL A 284 19.64 25.07 4.39
CA VAL A 284 19.42 23.62 4.13
C VAL A 284 18.09 23.02 4.56
#